data_AF-A0A2V6HBJ2-F1
#
_entry.id   AF-A0A2V6HBJ2-F1
#
_cell.length_a   1.000
_cell.length_b   1.000
_cell.length_c   1.000
_cell.angle_alpha   90.00
_cell.angle_beta   90.00
_cell.angle_gamma   90.00
#
_symmetry.space_group_name_H-M   'P 1'
#
loop_
_entity.id
_entity.type
_entity.pdbx_description
1 polymer ?
#
loop_
_entity_poly.entity_id
_entity_poly.type
_entity_poly.pdbx_seq_one_letter_code
_entity_poly.pdbx_strand_id
1 'polypeptide(L)'
;QRNTTPSGVFGFVVMWSYFDRVLKMLQEIPAYKNLTGTQLLATVFHQPKYIWMRRRNRVQQAVSWAIACQTGVWAQKKGEKPQPHATARFDFNVIDAWYKRVVAHEEGWANYFHENHIEPLVLFYEDVVASNRDAAERVLDFLGVPFPHAFEIAPPTVQKQATQISEEWAASYLKLKKKKTAKFARIIRRIRT
;
A
#
# COMPACT_ATOMS: atom_id res chain seq x y z
N GLN A 1 6.36 9.76 18.51
CA GLN A 1 5.19 10.47 17.93
C GLN A 1 3.96 10.01 18.68
N ARG A 2 3.10 10.93 19.14
CA ARG A 2 1.77 10.57 19.63
C ARG A 2 0.87 10.46 18.40
N ASN A 3 0.39 9.26 18.10
CA ASN A 3 -0.54 8.99 16.99
C ASN A 3 -2.01 9.18 17.41
N THR A 4 -2.24 9.89 18.52
CA THR A 4 -3.56 10.19 19.08
C THR A 4 -3.75 11.70 19.05
N THR A 5 -4.84 12.17 18.47
CA THR A 5 -5.23 13.58 18.48
C THR A 5 -5.71 13.99 19.89
N PRO A 6 -5.77 15.30 20.21
CA PRO A 6 -6.42 15.77 21.44
C PRO A 6 -7.89 15.33 21.57
N SER A 7 -8.56 15.06 20.44
CA SER A 7 -9.92 14.53 20.37
C SER A 7 -10.02 13.01 20.58
N GLY A 8 -8.90 12.33 20.91
CA GLY A 8 -8.87 10.90 21.22
C GLY A 8 -8.83 9.98 19.99
N VAL A 9 -8.76 10.51 18.77
CA VAL A 9 -8.66 9.70 17.55
C VAL A 9 -7.25 9.16 17.42
N PHE A 10 -7.12 7.83 17.39
CA PHE A 10 -5.86 7.14 17.12
C PHE A 10 -5.86 6.52 15.73
N GLY A 11 -4.73 6.61 15.03
CA GLY A 11 -4.56 5.97 13.72
C GLY A 11 -3.15 5.41 13.54
N PHE A 12 -3.04 4.31 12.80
CA PHE A 12 -1.76 3.77 12.37
C PHE A 12 -1.88 3.15 10.98
N VAL A 13 -0.74 3.02 10.30
CA VAL A 13 -0.67 2.41 8.98
C VAL A 13 0.07 1.09 9.09
N VAL A 14 -0.49 0.03 8.51
CA VAL A 14 0.13 -1.29 8.46
C VAL A 14 0.07 -1.83 7.05
N MET A 15 1.19 -2.37 6.56
CA MET A 15 1.21 -3.11 5.30
C MET A 15 0.89 -4.57 5.57
N TRP A 16 0.32 -5.28 4.58
CA TRP A 16 -0.03 -6.70 4.69
C TRP A 16 1.14 -7.55 5.21
N SER A 17 2.36 -7.32 4.69
CA SER A 17 3.56 -8.06 5.11
C SER A 17 3.92 -7.94 6.59
N TYR A 18 3.40 -6.92 7.29
CA TYR A 18 3.62 -6.72 8.72
C TYR A 18 2.39 -7.03 9.56
N PHE A 19 1.24 -7.33 8.94
CA PHE A 19 -0.02 -7.47 9.65
C PHE A 19 0.01 -8.59 10.69
N ASP A 20 0.43 -9.80 10.28
CA ASP A 20 0.60 -10.93 11.22
C ASP A 20 1.57 -10.63 12.35
N ARG A 21 2.63 -9.86 12.07
CA ARG A 21 3.59 -9.44 13.09
C ARG A 21 2.95 -8.51 14.10
N VAL A 22 2.12 -7.56 13.66
CA VAL A 22 1.37 -6.67 14.57
C VAL A 22 0.46 -7.50 15.46
N LEU A 23 -0.28 -8.47 14.92
CA LEU A 23 -1.15 -9.33 15.73
C LEU A 23 -0.35 -10.09 16.80
N LYS A 24 0.78 -10.70 16.42
CA LYS A 24 1.66 -11.40 17.35
C LYS A 24 2.21 -10.48 18.45
N MET A 25 2.66 -9.28 18.10
CA MET A 25 3.16 -8.29 19.06
C MET A 25 2.06 -7.86 20.05
N LEU A 26 0.81 -7.71 19.60
CA LEU A 26 -0.30 -7.40 20.51
C LEU A 26 -0.58 -8.55 21.47
N GLN A 27 -0.42 -9.81 21.03
CA GLN A 27 -0.59 -11.00 21.87
C GLN A 27 0.54 -11.22 22.90
N GLU A 28 1.68 -10.52 22.77
CA GLU A 28 2.72 -10.52 23.80
C GLU A 28 2.27 -9.77 25.07
N ILE A 29 1.25 -8.91 24.97
CA ILE A 29 0.66 -8.22 26.12
C ILE A 29 -0.24 -9.22 26.87
N PRO A 30 -0.02 -9.48 28.17
CA PRO A 30 -0.77 -10.49 28.92
C PRO A 30 -2.30 -10.35 28.84
N ALA A 31 -2.81 -9.12 28.80
CA ALA A 31 -4.25 -8.82 28.68
C ALA A 31 -4.87 -9.29 27.36
N TYR A 32 -4.07 -9.47 26.29
CA TYR A 32 -4.57 -9.76 24.94
C TYR A 32 -4.09 -11.12 24.39
N LYS A 33 -3.28 -11.87 25.16
CA LYS A 33 -2.65 -13.12 24.75
C LYS A 33 -3.60 -14.15 24.14
N ASN A 34 -4.83 -14.24 24.66
CA ASN A 34 -5.82 -15.23 24.23
C ASN A 34 -6.79 -14.71 23.16
N LEU A 35 -6.65 -13.45 22.73
CA LEU A 35 -7.46 -12.87 21.67
C LEU A 35 -6.79 -13.09 20.32
N THR A 36 -7.59 -13.27 19.27
CA THR A 36 -7.10 -13.49 17.90
C THR A 36 -7.85 -12.60 16.90
N GLY A 37 -7.27 -12.44 15.70
CA GLY A 37 -7.93 -11.83 14.55
C GLY A 37 -8.62 -10.49 14.86
N THR A 38 -9.89 -10.38 14.51
CA THR A 38 -10.72 -9.19 14.75
C THR A 38 -11.06 -8.96 16.20
N GLN A 39 -11.23 -10.00 17.02
CA GLN A 39 -11.51 -9.82 18.46
C GLN A 39 -10.35 -9.12 19.17
N LEU A 40 -9.12 -9.47 18.80
CA LEU A 40 -7.91 -8.80 19.28
C LEU A 40 -7.93 -7.31 18.91
N LEU A 41 -8.11 -7.00 17.61
CA LEU A 41 -8.10 -5.61 17.15
C LEU A 41 -9.28 -4.79 17.69
N ALA A 42 -10.46 -5.39 17.78
CA ALA A 42 -11.65 -4.77 18.37
C ALA A 42 -11.45 -4.43 19.84
N THR A 43 -10.76 -5.28 20.59
CA THR A 43 -10.47 -5.04 22.02
C THR A 43 -9.37 -4.00 22.18
N VAL A 44 -8.27 -4.12 21.44
CA VAL A 44 -7.11 -3.22 21.55
C VAL A 44 -7.45 -1.80 21.06
N PHE A 45 -8.20 -1.70 19.97
CA PHE A 45 -8.47 -0.43 19.28
C PHE A 45 -9.94 0.00 19.35
N HIS A 46 -10.73 -0.59 20.24
CA HIS A 46 -12.14 -0.23 20.48
C HIS A 46 -12.97 -0.21 19.18
N GLN A 47 -13.06 -1.35 18.50
CA GLN A 47 -13.75 -1.52 17.21
C GLN A 47 -13.20 -0.57 16.12
N PRO A 48 -11.98 -0.83 15.61
CA PRO A 48 -11.33 0.07 14.67
C PRO A 48 -12.08 0.16 13.34
N LYS A 49 -12.06 1.36 12.74
CA LYS A 49 -12.46 1.57 11.35
C LYS A 49 -11.28 1.31 10.42
N TYR A 50 -11.54 0.68 9.28
CA TYR A 50 -10.51 0.30 8.31
C TYR A 50 -10.54 1.21 7.09
N ILE A 51 -9.38 1.75 6.71
CA ILE A 51 -9.19 2.51 5.48
C ILE A 51 -8.19 1.74 4.62
N TRP A 52 -8.64 1.27 3.46
CA TRP A 52 -7.84 0.46 2.56
C TRP A 52 -7.30 1.30 1.41
N MET A 53 -6.01 1.66 1.50
CA MET A 53 -5.29 2.37 0.45
C MET A 53 -4.87 1.39 -0.66
N ARG A 54 -5.31 1.64 -1.88
CA ARG A 54 -5.03 0.85 -3.07
C ARG A 54 -4.35 1.70 -4.13
N ARG A 55 -3.75 1.05 -5.13
CA ARG A 55 -3.20 1.74 -6.31
C ARG A 55 -3.70 1.05 -7.56
N ARG A 56 -4.29 1.80 -8.48
CA ARG A 56 -4.85 1.23 -9.72
C ARG A 56 -3.75 0.63 -10.59
N ASN A 57 -2.61 1.31 -10.67
CA ASN A 57 -1.46 0.82 -11.42
C ASN A 57 -0.49 -0.01 -10.57
N ARG A 58 -0.78 -1.30 -10.42
CA ARG A 58 0.05 -2.27 -9.68
C ARG A 58 1.45 -2.44 -10.28
N VAL A 59 1.61 -2.26 -11.60
CA VAL A 59 2.93 -2.35 -12.25
C VAL A 59 3.81 -1.18 -11.84
N GLN A 60 3.28 0.04 -11.88
CA GLN A 60 4.01 1.21 -11.39
C GLN A 60 4.32 1.10 -9.89
N GLN A 61 3.44 0.50 -9.09
CA GLN A 61 3.73 0.21 -7.69
C GLN A 61 4.93 -0.73 -7.55
N ALA A 62 4.93 -1.85 -8.29
CA ALA A 62 6.01 -2.83 -8.27
C ALA A 62 7.35 -2.22 -8.70
N VAL A 63 7.35 -1.39 -9.75
CA VAL A 63 8.54 -0.65 -10.21
C VAL A 63 9.03 0.31 -9.13
N SER A 64 8.12 1.09 -8.52
CA SER A 64 8.46 2.02 -7.45
C SER A 64 9.09 1.29 -6.25
N TRP A 65 8.55 0.15 -5.82
CA TRP A 65 9.14 -0.67 -4.77
C TRP A 65 10.49 -1.27 -5.17
N ALA A 66 10.63 -1.74 -6.41
CA ALA A 66 11.91 -2.25 -6.90
C ALA A 66 13.01 -1.17 -6.87
N ILE A 67 12.68 0.05 -7.28
CA ILE A 67 13.60 1.20 -7.24
C ILE A 67 13.91 1.59 -5.79
N ALA A 68 12.90 1.69 -4.93
CA ALA A 68 13.09 2.07 -3.53
C ALA A 68 13.95 1.04 -2.77
N CYS A 69 13.75 -0.26 -3.01
CA CYS A 69 14.59 -1.31 -2.42
C CYS A 69 16.05 -1.26 -2.89
N GLN A 70 16.30 -0.92 -4.16
CA GLN A 70 17.66 -0.82 -4.68
C GLN A 70 18.37 0.46 -4.20
N THR A 71 17.65 1.58 -4.14
CA THR A 71 18.23 2.89 -3.83
C THR A 71 18.23 3.22 -2.34
N GLY A 72 17.38 2.55 -1.55
CA GLY A 72 17.07 2.91 -0.16
C GLY A 72 16.11 4.10 -0.01
N VAL A 73 15.66 4.69 -1.12
CA VAL A 73 14.84 5.90 -1.12
C VAL A 73 13.36 5.54 -1.23
N TRP A 74 12.67 5.52 -0.08
CA TRP A 74 11.25 5.16 0.01
C TRP A 74 10.30 6.36 -0.05
N ALA A 75 10.78 7.54 0.32
CA ALA A 75 10.03 8.79 0.26
C ALA A 75 11.01 9.95 0.04
N GLN A 76 10.59 10.96 -0.70
CA GLN A 76 11.36 12.20 -0.87
C GLN A 76 10.53 13.34 -0.29
N LYS A 77 11.08 14.02 0.73
CA LYS A 77 10.46 15.23 1.25
C LYS A 77 10.76 16.41 0.34
N LYS A 78 9.81 17.33 0.23
CA LYS A 78 9.98 18.58 -0.52
C LYS A 78 11.18 19.36 0.04
N GLY A 79 12.15 19.68 -0.82
CA GLY A 79 13.37 20.40 -0.44
C GLY A 79 14.57 19.52 -0.08
N GLU A 80 14.39 18.21 0.04
CA GLU A 80 15.51 17.27 0.25
C GLU A 80 15.99 16.66 -1.07
N LYS A 81 17.31 16.64 -1.27
CA LYS A 81 17.94 15.84 -2.33
C LYS A 81 18.09 14.40 -1.82
N PRO A 82 17.47 13.40 -2.46
CA PRO A 82 17.64 12.02 -2.06
C PRO A 82 19.09 11.61 -2.24
N GLN A 83 19.63 10.89 -1.25
CA GLN A 83 20.97 10.29 -1.33
C GLN A 83 20.80 8.79 -1.53
N PRO A 84 20.68 8.32 -2.79
CA PRO A 84 20.53 6.90 -3.05
C PRO A 84 21.83 6.16 -2.70
N HIS A 85 21.71 5.01 -2.05
CA HIS A 85 22.86 4.14 -1.75
C HIS A 85 23.42 3.46 -3.00
N ALA A 86 22.61 3.33 -4.05
CA ALA A 86 23.00 2.73 -5.32
C ALA A 86 22.17 3.27 -6.48
N THR A 87 22.68 3.14 -7.69
CA THR A 87 21.93 3.40 -8.92
C THR A 87 20.99 2.24 -9.23
N ALA A 88 19.69 2.53 -9.33
CA ALA A 88 18.70 1.52 -9.68
C ALA A 88 18.91 0.99 -11.10
N ARG A 89 18.83 -0.33 -11.28
CA ARG A 89 18.91 -1.00 -12.59
C ARG A 89 17.66 -1.81 -12.87
N PHE A 90 17.23 -1.77 -14.13
CA PHE A 90 16.07 -2.53 -14.57
C PHE A 90 16.40 -4.03 -14.52
N ASP A 91 15.57 -4.79 -13.81
CA ASP A 91 15.58 -6.24 -13.83
C ASP A 91 14.13 -6.75 -13.88
N PHE A 92 13.81 -7.47 -14.95
CA PHE A 92 12.48 -8.02 -15.15
C PHE A 92 12.04 -8.95 -14.02
N ASN A 93 12.93 -9.84 -13.55
CA ASN A 93 12.59 -10.84 -12.54
C ASN A 93 12.35 -10.17 -11.19
N VAL A 94 13.15 -9.15 -10.85
CA VAL A 94 12.96 -8.35 -9.63
C VAL A 94 11.61 -7.64 -9.65
N ILE A 95 11.27 -6.97 -10.76
CA ILE A 95 9.98 -6.28 -10.90
C ILE A 95 8.82 -7.29 -10.89
N ASP A 96 8.98 -8.46 -11.53
CA ASP A 96 7.96 -9.50 -11.54
C ASP A 96 7.69 -10.07 -10.14
N ALA A 97 8.74 -10.25 -9.34
CA ALA A 97 8.63 -10.68 -7.95
C ALA A 97 7.88 -9.62 -7.11
N TRP A 98 8.21 -8.34 -7.28
CA TRP A 98 7.48 -7.26 -6.60
C TRP A 98 6.03 -7.16 -7.06
N TYR A 99 5.76 -7.33 -8.35
CA TYR A 99 4.39 -7.33 -8.87
C TYR A 99 3.56 -8.45 -8.25
N LYS A 100 4.09 -9.68 -8.22
CA LYS A 100 3.43 -10.81 -7.55
C LYS A 100 3.18 -10.54 -6.08
N ARG A 101 4.14 -9.89 -5.40
CA ARG A 101 3.99 -9.51 -3.98
C ARG A 101 2.93 -8.44 -3.76
N VAL A 102 2.85 -7.43 -4.63
CA VAL A 102 1.76 -6.43 -4.62
C VAL A 102 0.40 -7.11 -4.76
N VAL A 103 0.27 -8.03 -5.73
CA VAL A 103 -0.98 -8.79 -5.94
C VAL A 103 -1.33 -9.62 -4.70
N ALA A 104 -0.38 -10.39 -4.16
CA ALA A 104 -0.60 -11.20 -2.97
C ALA A 104 -0.97 -10.35 -1.73
N HIS A 105 -0.40 -9.15 -1.59
CA HIS A 105 -0.77 -8.24 -0.50
C HIS A 105 -2.19 -7.68 -0.67
N GLU A 106 -2.61 -7.36 -1.90
CA GLU A 106 -3.99 -6.94 -2.15
C GLU A 106 -5.00 -8.07 -1.90
N GLU A 107 -4.69 -9.29 -2.34
CA GLU A 107 -5.50 -10.49 -2.09
C GLU A 107 -5.59 -10.79 -0.59
N GLY A 108 -4.49 -10.69 0.14
CA GLY A 108 -4.47 -10.86 1.59
C GLY A 108 -5.40 -9.91 2.33
N TRP A 109 -5.34 -8.61 2.01
CA TRP A 109 -6.28 -7.63 2.57
C TRP A 109 -7.73 -7.92 2.17
N ALA A 110 -7.99 -8.23 0.89
CA ALA A 110 -9.33 -8.52 0.41
C ALA A 110 -9.94 -9.73 1.14
N ASN A 111 -9.17 -10.81 1.30
CA ASN A 111 -9.60 -12.00 2.03
C ASN A 111 -9.84 -11.68 3.51
N TYR A 112 -8.92 -10.95 4.15
CA TYR A 112 -9.09 -10.53 5.55
C TYR A 112 -10.40 -9.76 5.76
N PHE A 113 -10.70 -8.78 4.90
CA PHE A 113 -11.94 -8.02 5.02
C PHE A 113 -13.18 -8.88 4.77
N HIS A 114 -13.14 -9.74 3.75
CA HIS A 114 -14.24 -10.64 3.40
C HIS A 114 -14.54 -11.65 4.52
N GLU A 115 -13.52 -12.37 5.00
CA GLU A 115 -13.65 -13.40 6.04
C GLU A 115 -14.13 -12.83 7.39
N ASN A 116 -13.90 -11.54 7.62
CA ASN A 116 -14.27 -10.87 8.87
C ASN A 116 -15.48 -9.93 8.72
N HIS A 117 -16.16 -9.93 7.57
CA HIS A 117 -17.31 -9.07 7.29
C HIS A 117 -17.03 -7.58 7.55
N ILE A 118 -15.83 -7.11 7.18
CA ILE A 118 -15.40 -5.72 7.33
C ILE A 118 -15.64 -5.00 6.02
N GLU A 119 -16.31 -3.85 6.08
CA GLU A 119 -16.42 -2.91 4.97
C GLU A 119 -15.41 -1.75 5.16
N PRO A 120 -14.24 -1.79 4.51
CA PRO A 120 -13.27 -0.71 4.62
C PRO A 120 -13.65 0.47 3.73
N LEU A 121 -13.28 1.69 4.14
CA LEU A 121 -13.22 2.81 3.21
C LEU A 121 -12.09 2.57 2.21
N VAL A 122 -12.43 2.36 0.93
CA VAL A 122 -11.44 2.19 -0.13
C VAL A 122 -11.03 3.54 -0.70
N LEU A 123 -9.72 3.81 -0.65
CA LEU A 123 -9.10 4.97 -1.30
C LEU A 123 -8.11 4.50 -2.35
N PHE A 124 -8.04 5.22 -3.47
CA PHE A 124 -7.01 5.00 -4.47
C PHE A 124 -5.96 6.10 -4.38
N TYR A 125 -4.70 5.70 -4.42
CA TYR A 125 -3.53 6.58 -4.44
C TYR A 125 -3.68 7.70 -5.48
N GLU A 126 -4.16 7.36 -6.68
CA GLU A 126 -4.32 8.33 -7.76
C GLU A 126 -5.34 9.44 -7.40
N ASP A 127 -6.41 9.10 -6.69
CA ASP A 127 -7.43 10.08 -6.27
C ASP A 127 -6.92 10.96 -5.13
N VAL A 128 -6.17 10.36 -4.19
CA VAL A 128 -5.58 11.07 -3.06
C VAL A 128 -4.55 12.10 -3.54
N VAL A 129 -3.72 11.72 -4.52
CA VAL A 129 -2.76 12.64 -5.14
C VAL A 129 -3.45 13.74 -5.95
N ALA A 130 -4.61 13.45 -6.55
CA ALA A 130 -5.38 14.44 -7.29
C ALA A 130 -6.02 15.48 -6.36
N SER A 131 -6.58 15.05 -5.22
CA SER A 131 -7.09 15.94 -4.18
C SER A 131 -6.95 15.33 -2.78
N ASN A 132 -6.01 15.86 -1.99
CA ASN A 132 -5.90 15.51 -0.57
C ASN A 132 -7.12 15.98 0.22
N ARG A 133 -7.79 17.06 -0.22
CA ARG A 133 -9.01 17.58 0.40
C ARG A 133 -10.13 16.57 0.30
N ASP A 134 -10.46 16.13 -0.91
CA ASP A 134 -11.55 15.19 -1.14
C ASP A 134 -11.28 13.86 -0.42
N ALA A 135 -10.02 13.41 -0.43
CA ALA A 135 -9.63 12.20 0.31
C ALA A 135 -9.82 12.37 1.82
N ALA A 136 -9.42 13.50 2.40
CA ALA A 136 -9.59 13.76 3.83
C ALA A 136 -11.07 13.92 4.22
N GLU A 137 -11.87 14.59 3.38
CA GLU A 137 -13.31 14.71 3.57
C GLU A 137 -13.97 13.34 3.64
N ARG A 138 -13.66 12.44 2.68
CA ARG A 138 -14.16 11.06 2.69
C ARG A 138 -13.73 10.28 3.93
N VAL A 139 -12.48 10.47 4.38
CA VAL A 139 -11.98 9.81 5.60
C VAL A 139 -12.73 10.32 6.82
N LEU A 140 -12.89 11.63 6.98
CA LEU A 140 -13.54 12.21 8.15
C LEU A 140 -15.02 11.91 8.20
N ASP A 141 -15.71 11.95 7.05
CA ASP A 141 -17.10 11.50 6.93
C ASP A 141 -17.23 10.02 7.33
N PHE A 142 -16.37 9.14 6.80
CA PHE A 142 -16.34 7.73 7.19
C PHE A 142 -16.05 7.54 8.69
N LEU A 143 -15.21 8.39 9.29
CA LEU A 143 -14.93 8.36 10.72
C LEU A 143 -16.08 8.94 11.56
N GLY A 144 -16.98 9.72 10.98
CA GLY A 144 -18.04 10.47 11.69
C GLY A 144 -17.50 11.71 12.39
N VAL A 145 -16.39 12.27 11.90
CA VAL A 145 -15.73 13.45 12.46
C VAL A 145 -16.08 14.66 11.59
N PRO A 146 -16.55 15.78 12.17
CA PRO A 146 -16.84 16.98 11.39
C PRO A 146 -15.59 17.48 10.68
N PHE A 147 -15.72 17.83 9.39
CA PHE A 147 -14.68 18.52 8.64
C PHE A 147 -15.02 20.01 8.53
N PRO A 148 -14.33 20.89 9.26
CA PRO A 148 -14.60 22.32 9.15
C PRO A 148 -14.26 22.80 7.75
N HIS A 149 -15.19 23.50 7.09
CA HIS A 149 -14.95 24.04 5.74
C HIS A 149 -13.68 24.91 5.64
N ALA A 150 -13.36 25.65 6.71
CA ALA A 150 -12.18 26.49 6.80
C ALA A 150 -10.89 25.73 7.16
N PHE A 151 -10.94 24.42 7.38
CA PHE A 151 -9.75 23.64 7.72
C PHE A 151 -8.84 23.53 6.50
N GLU A 152 -7.64 24.08 6.61
CA GLU A 152 -6.61 23.97 5.58
C GLU A 152 -5.86 22.65 5.71
N ILE A 153 -5.88 21.85 4.64
CA ILE A 153 -5.02 20.68 4.54
C ILE A 153 -3.68 21.13 4.02
N ALA A 154 -2.66 21.01 4.86
CA ALA A 154 -1.30 21.29 4.45
C ALA A 154 -0.94 20.47 3.20
N PRO A 155 -0.24 21.06 2.21
CA PRO A 155 0.19 20.32 1.05
C PRO A 155 1.07 19.13 1.47
N PRO A 156 1.05 18.02 0.72
CA PRO A 156 1.77 16.83 1.10
C PRO A 156 3.26 17.14 1.13
N THR A 157 3.91 16.76 2.23
CA THR A 157 5.35 16.97 2.42
C THR A 157 6.18 16.01 1.56
N VAL A 158 5.59 14.90 1.12
CA VAL A 158 6.20 13.89 0.27
C VAL A 158 5.89 14.19 -1.20
N GLN A 159 6.92 14.25 -2.04
CA GLN A 159 6.78 14.46 -3.47
C GLN A 159 6.41 13.17 -4.21
N LYS A 160 5.65 13.31 -5.30
CA LYS A 160 5.36 12.20 -6.23
C LYS A 160 6.68 11.71 -6.85
N GLN A 161 7.02 10.45 -6.60
CA GLN A 161 8.26 9.82 -7.08
C GLN A 161 8.11 9.12 -8.44
N ALA A 162 6.95 9.24 -9.10
CA ALA A 162 6.82 8.74 -10.46
C ALA A 162 7.73 9.60 -11.36
N THR A 163 8.85 9.03 -11.77
CA THR A 163 9.81 9.64 -12.69
C THR A 163 9.67 9.00 -14.06
N GLN A 164 10.24 9.65 -15.08
CA GLN A 164 10.36 9.09 -16.43
C GLN A 164 10.94 7.66 -16.42
N ILE A 165 11.94 7.40 -15.56
CA ILE A 165 12.54 6.07 -15.39
C ILE A 165 11.50 5.04 -14.93
N SER A 166 10.63 5.41 -13.98
CA SER A 166 9.60 4.50 -13.48
C SER A 166 8.56 4.12 -14.56
N GLU A 167 8.25 5.07 -15.45
CA GLU A 167 7.33 4.85 -16.57
C GLU A 167 7.97 3.97 -17.66
N GLU A 168 9.22 4.26 -18.03
CA GLU A 168 10.01 3.47 -18.98
C GLU A 168 10.17 2.02 -18.52
N TRP A 169 10.41 1.80 -17.22
CA TRP A 169 10.52 0.47 -16.64
C TRP A 169 9.18 -0.27 -16.64
N ALA A 170 8.09 0.42 -16.31
CA ALA A 170 6.74 -0.17 -16.37
C ALA A 170 6.39 -0.61 -17.80
N ALA A 171 6.67 0.23 -18.80
CA ALA A 171 6.46 -0.09 -20.21
C ALA A 171 7.33 -1.28 -20.66
N SER A 172 8.61 -1.29 -20.27
CA SER A 172 9.55 -2.37 -20.57
C SER A 172 9.12 -3.70 -19.94
N TYR A 173 8.69 -3.67 -18.68
CA TYR A 173 8.15 -4.82 -17.97
C TYR A 173 6.93 -5.41 -18.70
N LEU A 174 5.95 -4.58 -19.05
CA LEU A 174 4.73 -5.02 -19.75
C LEU A 174 5.05 -5.66 -21.11
N LYS A 175 5.96 -5.04 -21.89
CA LYS A 175 6.40 -5.58 -23.18
C LYS A 175 7.05 -6.95 -23.04
N LEU A 176 7.94 -7.12 -22.06
CA LEU A 176 8.61 -8.40 -21.81
C LEU A 176 7.64 -9.46 -21.25
N LYS A 177 6.74 -9.07 -20.35
CA LYS A 177 5.72 -9.97 -19.78
C LYS A 177 4.83 -10.55 -20.88
N LYS A 178 4.34 -9.70 -21.79
CA LYS A 178 3.53 -10.13 -22.95
C LYS A 178 4.29 -11.12 -23.84
N LYS A 179 5.55 -10.84 -24.17
CA LYS A 179 6.41 -11.76 -24.96
C LYS A 179 6.59 -13.11 -24.27
N LYS A 180 6.87 -13.13 -22.96
CA LYS A 180 7.05 -14.36 -22.18
C LYS A 180 5.76 -15.19 -22.13
N THR A 181 4.61 -14.56 -21.88
CA THR A 181 3.30 -15.24 -21.87
C THR A 181 2.98 -15.86 -23.23
N ALA A 182 3.19 -15.12 -24.32
CA ALA A 182 2.96 -15.63 -25.68
C ALA A 182 3.87 -16.82 -26.02
N LYS A 183 5.16 -16.75 -25.65
CA LYS A 183 6.11 -17.86 -25.83
C LYS A 183 5.66 -19.11 -25.07
N PHE A 184 5.21 -18.95 -23.83
CA PHE A 184 4.75 -20.05 -22.98
C PHE A 184 3.49 -20.72 -23.54
N ALA A 185 2.50 -19.92 -23.96
CA ALA A 185 1.28 -20.43 -24.60
C ALA A 185 1.59 -21.25 -25.88
N ARG A 186 2.57 -20.79 -26.69
CA ARG A 186 3.01 -21.52 -27.89
C ARG A 186 3.66 -22.87 -27.56
N ILE A 187 4.41 -22.96 -26.45
CA ILE A 187 5.04 -24.20 -25.99
C ILE A 187 3.96 -25.19 -25.53
N ILE A 188 3.02 -24.76 -24.69
CA ILE A 188 1.92 -25.62 -24.23
C ILE A 188 1.12 -26.19 -25.40
N ARG A 189 0.82 -25.36 -26.41
CA ARG A 189 0.08 -25.81 -27.61
C ARG A 189 0.82 -26.91 -28.38
N ARG A 190 2.16 -26.86 -28.45
CA ARG A 190 2.98 -27.87 -29.13
C ARG A 190 3.09 -29.19 -28.37
N ILE A 191 2.97 -29.17 -27.04
CA ILE A 191 3.04 -30.39 -26.20
C ILE A 191 1.71 -31.15 -26.21
N ARG A 192 0.59 -30.47 -26.54
CA ARG A 192 -0.77 -31.04 -26.58
C ARG A 192 -1.20 -31.56 -27.95
N THR A 193 -0.33 -31.46 -28.96
CA THR A 193 -0.47 -32.04 -30.31
C THR A 193 0.55 -33.14 -30.47
#